data_AF-A0A3P7EHC0-F1
#
_entry.id   AF-A0A3P7EHC0-F1
#
_cell.length_a   1.000
_cell.length_b   1.000
_cell.length_c   1.000
_cell.angle_alpha   90.00
_cell.angle_beta   90.00
_cell.angle_gamma   90.00
#
_symmetry.space_group_name_H-M   'P 1'
#
loop_
_entity.id
_entity.type
_entity.pdbx_description
1 polymer ?
#
loop_
_entity_poly.entity_id
_entity_poly.type
_entity_poly.pdbx_seq_one_letter_code
_entity_poly.pdbx_strand_id
1 'polypeptide(L)' 'MENQLIHRNYYWYTKGKEERLQNGSTPFGFDHLPPQTVLCVILHKVISCDAVMEALKHYKEYIHTDEFT' A
#
# COMPACT_ATOMS: atom_id res chain seq x y z
N MET A 1 4.54 3.55 -16.42
CA MET A 1 4.39 4.72 -15.53
C MET A 1 3.59 4.35 -14.29
N GLU A 2 2.43 3.72 -14.44
CA GLU A 2 1.54 3.30 -13.35
C GLU A 2 2.22 2.36 -12.34
N ASN A 3 2.89 1.28 -12.78
CA ASN A 3 3.58 0.36 -11.86
C ASN A 3 4.58 1.07 -10.95
N GLN A 4 5.39 1.98 -11.49
CA GLN A 4 6.35 2.76 -10.70
C GLN A 4 5.65 3.65 -9.68
N LEU A 5 4.52 4.27 -10.05
CA LEU A 5 3.72 5.07 -9.13
C LEU A 5 3.15 4.19 -8.00
N ILE A 6 2.62 3.02 -8.32
CA ILE A 6 2.06 2.07 -7.36
C ILE A 6 3.15 1.58 -6.40
N HIS A 7 4.28 1.10 -6.92
CA HIS A 7 5.41 0.60 -6.13
C HIS A 7 5.98 1.68 -5.21
N ARG A 8 6.13 2.91 -5.72
CA ARG A 8 6.60 4.05 -4.92
C ARG A 8 5.63 4.37 -3.78
N ASN A 9 4.32 4.43 -4.06
CA ASN A 9 3.32 4.70 -3.03
C ASN A 9 3.23 3.56 -2.00
N TYR A 10 3.36 2.30 -2.43
CA TYR A 10 3.41 1.15 -1.54
C TYR A 10 4.57 1.28 -0.56
N TYR A 11 5.77 1.48 -1.08
CA TYR A 11 6.99 1.60 -0.28
C TYR A 11 6.90 2.74 0.73
N TRP A 12 6.48 3.93 0.30
CA TRP A 12 6.36 5.07 1.22
C TRP A 12 5.26 4.89 2.26
N TYR A 13 4.14 4.25 1.88
CA TYR A 13 3.09 3.97 2.85
C TYR A 13 3.58 3.00 3.92
N THR A 14 4.18 1.87 3.53
CA THR A 14 4.67 0.86 4.49
C THR A 14 5.79 1.41 5.37
N LYS A 15 6.75 2.13 4.78
CA LYS A 15 7.82 2.78 5.56
C LYS A 15 7.31 3.86 6.49
N GLY A 16 6.43 4.74 6.02
CA GLY A 16 5.83 5.76 6.86
C GLY A 16 5.01 5.15 8.01
N LYS A 17 4.30 4.04 7.78
CA LYS A 17 3.58 3.31 8.85
C LYS A 17 4.56 2.76 9.89
N GLU A 18 5.65 2.14 9.44
CA GLU A 18 6.71 1.63 10.32
C GLU A 18 7.32 2.75 11.19
N GLU A 19 7.69 3.88 10.59
CA GLU A 19 8.23 5.04 11.29
C GLU A 19 7.25 5.63 12.31
N ARG A 20 5.96 5.73 11.97
CA ARG A 20 4.93 6.20 12.90
C ARG A 20 4.81 5.27 14.11
N LEU A 21 4.82 3.96 13.89
CA LEU A 21 4.73 2.96 14.95
C LEU A 21 5.96 3.03 15.88
N GLN A 22 7.16 3.14 15.31
CA GLN A 22 8.41 3.24 16.08
C GLN A 22 8.47 4.53 16.92
N ASN A 23 7.97 5.65 16.39
CA ASN A 23 7.99 6.94 17.07
C ASN A 23 6.78 7.18 17.99
N GLY A 24 5.86 6.22 18.12
CA GLY A 24 4.61 6.41 18.87
C GLY A 24 3.73 7.54 18.32
N SER A 25 3.87 7.85 17.03
CA SER A 25 3.09 8.89 16.36
C SER A 25 1.66 8.44 16.10
N THR A 26 0.74 9.41 15.98
CA THR A 26 -0.67 9.13 15.69
C THR A 26 -0.80 8.33 14.38
N PRO A 27 -1.45 7.14 14.39
CA PRO A 27 -1.67 6.37 13.19
C PRO A 27 -2.60 7.10 12.23
N PHE A 28 -2.45 6.83 10.94
CA PHE A 28 -3.44 7.27 9.97
C PHE A 28 -4.72 6.46 10.12
N GLY A 29 -5.85 7.08 9.76
CA GLY A 29 -7.17 6.45 9.90
C GLY A 29 -7.30 5.11 9.17
N PHE A 30 -6.45 4.83 8.17
CA PHE A 30 -6.43 3.59 7.41
C PHE A 30 -5.28 2.63 7.78
N ASP A 31 -4.51 2.91 8.84
CA ASP A 31 -3.41 2.02 9.26
C ASP A 31 -3.87 0.65 9.77
N HIS A 32 -5.17 0.50 10.04
CA HIS A 32 -5.81 -0.78 10.35
C HIS A 32 -6.10 -1.63 9.10
N LEU A 33 -5.99 -1.06 7.89
CA LEU A 33 -6.24 -1.77 6.64
C LEU A 33 -4.94 -2.38 6.08
N PRO A 34 -5.05 -3.43 5.25
CA PRO A 34 -3.91 -3.92 4.48
C PRO A 34 -3.34 -2.86 3.53
N PRO A 35 -2.01 -2.79 3.33
CA PRO A 35 -1.38 -1.78 2.48
C PRO A 35 -1.95 -1.68 1.05
N GLN A 36 -2.33 -2.80 0.44
CA GLN A 36 -2.94 -2.84 -0.88
C GLN A 36 -4.31 -2.13 -0.89
N THR A 37 -5.12 -2.32 0.16
CA THR A 37 -6.41 -1.63 0.32
C THR A 37 -6.19 -0.14 0.51
N VAL A 38 -5.20 0.25 1.30
CA VAL A 38 -4.81 1.65 1.49
C VAL A 38 -4.41 2.27 0.15
N LEU A 39 -3.63 1.56 -0.67
CA LEU A 39 -3.23 2.05 -1.98
C LEU A 39 -4.43 2.20 -2.92
N CYS A 40 -5.38 1.27 -2.91
CA CYS A 40 -6.62 1.43 -3.67
C CYS A 40 -7.38 2.70 -3.27
N VAL A 41 -7.43 3.03 -1.98
CA VAL A 41 -8.05 4.28 -1.49
C VAL A 41 -7.25 5.51 -1.92
N ILE A 42 -5.92 5.50 -1.77
CA ILE A 42 -5.05 6.64 -2.11
C ILE A 42 -5.07 6.92 -3.62
N LEU A 43 -5.05 5.88 -4.44
CA LEU A 43 -4.88 5.99 -5.88
C LEU A 43 -6.20 5.95 -6.68
N HIS A 44 -7.37 5.80 -6.03
CA HIS A 44 -8.66 5.54 -6.71
C HIS A 44 -9.02 6.52 -7.84
N LYS A 45 -8.53 7.78 -7.79
CA LYS A 45 -8.80 8.80 -8.81
C LYS A 45 -7.87 8.72 -10.03
N VAL A 46 -6.80 7.95 -9.94
CA VAL A 46 -5.72 7.89 -10.94
C VAL A 46 -5.55 6.49 -11.49
N ILE A 47 -5.68 5.46 -10.65
CA ILE A 47 -5.43 4.06 -10.98
C ILE A 47 -6.56 3.22 -10.37
N SER A 48 -7.13 2.29 -11.15
CA SER A 48 -8.15 1.36 -10.64
C SER A 48 -7.56 0.43 -9.58
N CYS A 49 -8.39 -0.03 -8.64
CA CYS A 49 -7.92 -0.98 -7.63
C CYS A 49 -7.40 -2.27 -8.27
N ASP A 50 -8.01 -2.75 -9.36
CA ASP A 50 -7.51 -3.91 -10.10
C ASP A 50 -6.09 -3.70 -10.62
N ALA A 51 -5.79 -2.53 -11.20
CA ALA A 51 -4.45 -2.21 -11.68
C ALA A 51 -3.44 -2.08 -10.52
N VAL A 52 -3.86 -1.57 -9.36
CA VAL A 52 -3.05 -1.59 -8.12
C VAL A 52 -2.71 -3.03 -7.73
N MET A 53 -3.71 -3.90 -7.66
CA MET A 53 -3.54 -5.29 -7.25
C MET A 53 -2.62 -6.05 -8.21
N GLU A 54 -2.83 -5.91 -9.52
CA GLU A 54 -1.98 -6.55 -10.54
C GLU A 54 -0.53 -6.05 -10.47
N ALA A 55 -0.32 -4.74 -10.28
CA ALA A 55 1.04 -4.19 -10.18
C ALA A 55 1.76 -4.65 -8.90
N LEU A 56 1.04 -4.86 -7.79
CA LEU A 56 1.61 -5.33 -6.52
C LEU A 56 1.96 -6.82 -6.55
N LYS A 57 1.22 -7.67 -7.26
CA LYS A 57 1.54 -9.12 -7.40
C LYS A 57 2.97 -9.38 -7.87
N HIS A 58 3.52 -8.48 -8.68
CA HIS A 58 4.88 -8.58 -9.22
C HIS A 58 5.90 -7.69 -8.49
N TYR A 59 5.51 -7.02 -7.41
CA TYR A 59 6.39 -6.13 -6.68
C TYR A 59 7.15 -6.88 -5.59
N LYS A 60 8.49 -6.88 -5.65
CA LYS A 60 9.34 -7.65 -4.73
C LYS A 60 9.17 -7.30 -3.23
N GLU A 61 8.76 -6.07 -2.91
CA GLU A 61 8.55 -5.61 -1.53
C GLU A 61 7.13 -5.94 -1.04
N TYR A 62 6.24 -6.33 -1.96
CA TYR A 62 4.88 -6.76 -1.60
C TYR A 62 4.92 -8.20 -1.13
N ILE A 63 4.86 -8.39 0.18
CA ILE A 63 4.61 -9.70 0.77
C ILE A 63 3.11 -9.93 0.66
N HIS A 64 2.71 -10.80 -0.27
CA HIS A 64 1.34 -11.28 -0.31
C HIS A 64 1.12 -12.15 0.93
N THR A 65 0.33 -11.66 1.89
CA THR A 65 -0.19 -12.53 2.95
C THR A 65 -1.48 -13.12 2.44
N ASP A 66 -1.52 -14.46 2.30
CA ASP A 66 -2.70 -15.25 1.88
C ASP A 66 -3.88 -15.16 2.87
N GLU A 67 -3.89 -14.19 3.80
CA GLU A 67 -4.96 -13.99 4.78
C GLU A 67 -6.26 -13.42 4.17
N PHE A 68 -6.32 -13.30 2.85
CA PHE A 68 -7.49 -12.86 2.10
C PHE A 68 -7.71 -13.74 0.86
N THR A 69 -8.18 -14.96 1.08
CA THR A 69 -8.93 -15.77 0.09
C THR A 69 -10.35 -16.03 0.59
#